data_AF-A0A849K6F9-F1
#
_entry.id   AF-A0A849K6F9-F1
#
_cell.length_a   1.000
_cell.length_b   1.000
_cell.length_c   1.000
_cell.angle_alpha   90.00
_cell.angle_beta   90.00
_cell.angle_gamma   90.00
#
_symmetry.space_group_name_H-M   'P 1'
#
loop_
_entity.id
_entity.type
_entity.pdbx_description
1 polymer ?
#
loop_
_entity_poly.entity_id
_entity_poly.type
_entity_poly.pdbx_seq_one_letter_code
_entity_poly.pdbx_strand_id
1 'polypeptide(L)'
;MVSYLRWWLLFLCSGVGLVLAAISGHLGAMWNIDAHKISSITVATYFLVTVFIGRLTWRIARGDRTWHVRYQEGYDYAVTLMTMLGLIGTVVGFMELLATSFGSLASADVTQAREAIGTLTAGSSTALVNTLVGLLGAVGLKLQVINLNLAARRER
;
A
#
# COMPACT_ATOMS: atom_id res chain seq x y z
N MET A 1 -2.77 26.21 -11.14
CA MET A 1 -3.53 25.27 -12.02
C MET A 1 -2.73 24.04 -12.47
N VAL A 2 -1.52 24.17 -13.03
CA VAL A 2 -0.74 23.02 -13.56
C VAL A 2 -0.49 21.91 -12.53
N SER A 3 -0.26 22.26 -11.26
CA SER A 3 0.00 21.29 -10.20
C SER A 3 -1.21 20.39 -9.88
N TYR A 4 -2.43 20.91 -10.01
CA TYR A 4 -3.66 20.11 -9.83
C TYR A 4 -3.84 19.10 -10.97
N LEU A 5 -3.53 19.50 -12.20
CA LEU A 5 -3.61 18.60 -13.36
C LEU A 5 -2.63 17.43 -13.26
N ARG A 6 -1.42 17.68 -12.73
CA ARG A 6 -0.44 16.63 -12.43
C ARG A 6 -0.93 15.65 -11.36
N TRP A 7 -1.57 16.17 -10.29
CA TRP A 7 -2.16 15.30 -9.27
C TRP A 7 -3.31 14.45 -9.84
N TRP A 8 -4.19 15.06 -10.64
CA TRP A 8 -5.28 14.36 -11.30
C TRP A 8 -4.79 13.24 -12.22
N LEU A 9 -3.70 13.46 -12.96
CA LEU A 9 -3.09 12.45 -13.81
C LEU A 9 -2.50 11.29 -13.00
N LEU A 10 -1.85 11.57 -11.87
CA LEU A 10 -1.36 10.53 -10.95
C LEU A 10 -2.51 9.71 -10.38
N PHE A 11 -3.62 10.36 -9.99
CA PHE A 11 -4.81 9.68 -9.50
C PHE A 11 -5.43 8.74 -10.55
N LEU A 12 -5.57 9.22 -11.79
CA LEU A 12 -6.06 8.41 -12.90
C LEU A 12 -5.15 7.22 -13.19
N CYS A 13 -3.83 7.41 -13.18
CA CYS A 13 -2.87 6.33 -13.39
C CYS A 13 -3.00 5.25 -12.31
N SER A 14 -3.09 5.64 -11.03
CA SER A 14 -3.34 4.70 -9.93
C SER A 14 -4.70 4.00 -10.04
N GLY A 15 -5.74 4.71 -10.49
CA GLY A 15 -7.07 4.13 -10.74
C GLY A 15 -7.07 3.10 -11.87
N VAL A 16 -6.39 3.40 -12.98
CA VAL A 16 -6.22 2.45 -14.10
C VAL A 16 -5.45 1.22 -13.62
N GLY A 17 -4.38 1.39 -12.84
CA GLY A 17 -3.65 0.28 -12.23
C GLY A 17 -4.55 -0.62 -11.38
N LEU A 18 -5.45 -0.03 -10.58
CA LEU A 18 -6.42 -0.79 -9.79
C LEU A 18 -7.43 -1.55 -10.66
N VAL A 19 -7.95 -0.91 -11.71
CA VAL A 19 -8.90 -1.55 -12.64
C VAL A 19 -8.23 -2.71 -13.39
N LEU A 20 -6.98 -2.53 -13.84
CA LEU A 20 -6.19 -3.60 -14.46
C LEU A 20 -5.96 -4.76 -13.47
N ALA A 21 -5.68 -4.48 -12.21
CA ALA A 21 -5.55 -5.49 -11.17
C ALA A 21 -6.88 -6.22 -10.87
N ALA A 22 -8.01 -5.53 -11.02
CA ALA A 22 -9.34 -6.12 -10.85
C ALA A 22 -9.71 -7.06 -12.00
N ILE A 23 -9.54 -6.63 -13.25
CA ILE A 23 -9.89 -7.44 -14.44
C ILE A 23 -8.96 -8.64 -14.63
N SER A 24 -7.71 -8.53 -14.19
CA SER A 24 -6.72 -9.62 -14.26
C SER A 24 -6.89 -10.64 -13.13
N GLY A 25 -7.87 -10.46 -12.24
CA GLY A 25 -8.15 -11.39 -11.15
C GLY A 25 -7.13 -11.33 -9.99
N HIS A 26 -6.10 -10.49 -10.08
CA HIS A 26 -5.09 -10.36 -9.03
C HIS A 26 -5.69 -9.88 -7.70
N LEU A 27 -6.70 -8.99 -7.73
CA LEU A 27 -7.43 -8.61 -6.50
C LEU A 27 -8.15 -9.81 -5.86
N GLY A 28 -8.69 -10.72 -6.67
CA GLY A 28 -9.32 -11.95 -6.19
C GLY A 28 -8.30 -12.97 -5.68
N ALA A 29 -7.15 -13.08 -6.35
CA ALA A 29 -6.04 -13.92 -5.90
C ALA A 29 -5.48 -13.45 -4.56
N MET A 30 -5.27 -12.13 -4.39
CA MET A 30 -4.83 -11.54 -3.13
C MET A 30 -5.82 -11.80 -1.99
N TRP A 31 -7.12 -11.72 -2.27
CA TRP A 31 -8.17 -12.01 -1.28
C TRP A 31 -8.17 -13.46 -0.80
N ASN A 32 -7.79 -14.40 -1.67
CA ASN A 32 -7.74 -15.81 -1.34
C ASN A 32 -6.43 -16.23 -0.66
N ILE A 33 -5.34 -15.51 -0.91
CA ILE A 33 -4.00 -15.79 -0.33
C ILE A 33 -3.85 -15.12 1.04
N ASP A 34 -4.40 -13.92 1.22
CA ASP A 34 -4.24 -13.12 2.45
C ASP A 34 -5.35 -13.45 3.47
N ALA A 35 -5.07 -14.38 4.38
CA ALA A 35 -6.01 -14.82 5.41
C ALA A 35 -6.55 -13.68 6.29
N HIS A 36 -5.74 -12.66 6.55
CA HIS A 36 -6.09 -11.51 7.39
C HIS A 36 -6.57 -10.28 6.59
N LYS A 37 -6.51 -10.34 5.26
CA LYS A 37 -6.96 -9.29 4.33
C LYS A 37 -6.28 -7.93 4.58
N ILE A 38 -5.05 -7.95 5.08
CA ILE A 38 -4.27 -6.75 5.42
C ILE A 38 -3.94 -5.94 4.15
N SER A 39 -3.69 -6.62 3.04
CA SER A 39 -3.46 -6.00 1.73
C SER A 39 -4.67 -5.19 1.26
N SER A 40 -5.90 -5.67 1.50
CA SER A 40 -7.13 -4.96 1.15
C SER A 40 -7.31 -3.66 1.95
N ILE A 41 -6.97 -3.68 3.24
CA ILE A 41 -6.97 -2.49 4.10
C ILE A 41 -5.92 -1.47 3.63
N THR A 42 -4.75 -1.95 3.22
CA THR A 42 -3.66 -1.10 2.71
C THR A 42 -4.07 -0.38 1.42
N VAL A 43 -4.72 -1.10 0.49
CA VAL A 43 -5.28 -0.51 -0.74
C VAL A 43 -6.38 0.51 -0.42
N ALA A 44 -7.32 0.18 0.47
CA ALA A 44 -8.38 1.11 0.87
C ALA A 44 -7.82 2.39 1.48
N THR A 45 -6.84 2.26 2.38
CA THR A 45 -6.16 3.39 3.02
C THR A 45 -5.43 4.26 1.99
N TYR A 46 -4.78 3.66 0.99
CA TYR A 46 -4.13 4.39 -0.10
C TYR A 46 -5.10 5.33 -0.85
N PHE A 47 -6.30 4.84 -1.20
CA PHE A 47 -7.29 5.66 -1.89
C PHE A 47 -7.83 6.78 -1.01
N LEU A 48 -8.08 6.51 0.27
CA LEU A 48 -8.53 7.54 1.22
C LEU A 48 -7.51 8.67 1.35
N VAL A 49 -6.22 8.33 1.53
CA VAL A 49 -5.15 9.33 1.66
C VAL A 49 -4.94 10.07 0.34
N THR A 50 -5.00 9.37 -0.80
CA THR A 50 -4.91 10.00 -2.12
C THR A 50 -6.01 11.05 -2.34
N VAL A 51 -7.27 10.72 -2.00
CA VAL A 51 -8.40 11.66 -2.10
C VAL A 51 -8.19 12.86 -1.18
N PHE A 52 -7.66 12.66 0.03
CA PHE A 52 -7.35 13.73 0.96
C PHE A 52 -6.28 14.69 0.42
N ILE A 53 -5.16 14.16 -0.12
CA ILE A 53 -4.11 14.95 -0.77
C ILE A 53 -4.67 15.70 -1.98
N GLY A 54 -5.59 15.10 -2.73
CA GLY A 54 -6.27 15.75 -3.84
C GLY A 54 -7.09 16.97 -3.46
N ARG A 55 -7.89 16.86 -2.39
CA ARG A 55 -8.65 17.98 -1.86
C ARG A 55 -7.74 19.11 -1.40
N LEU A 56 -6.62 18.77 -0.77
CA LEU A 56 -5.64 19.77 -0.34
C LEU A 56 -5.00 20.47 -1.54
N THR A 57 -4.53 19.70 -2.54
CA THR A 57 -3.95 20.22 -3.79
C THR A 57 -4.91 21.18 -4.51
N TRP A 58 -6.20 20.86 -4.55
CA TRP A 58 -7.22 21.71 -5.15
C TRP A 58 -7.42 23.03 -4.40
N ARG A 59 -7.40 23.02 -3.06
CA ARG A 59 -7.54 24.23 -2.25
C ARG A 59 -6.34 25.17 -2.39
N ILE A 60 -5.13 24.63 -2.41
CA ILE A 60 -3.92 25.42 -2.64
C ILE A 60 -3.94 26.03 -4.03
N ALA A 61 -4.41 25.30 -5.04
CA ALA A 61 -4.59 25.84 -6.39
C ALA A 61 -5.61 26.99 -6.48
N ARG A 62 -6.45 27.18 -5.44
CA ARG A 62 -7.39 28.32 -5.29
C ARG A 62 -6.83 29.46 -4.41
N GLY A 63 -5.58 29.37 -3.96
CA GLY A 63 -4.88 30.44 -3.24
C GLY A 63 -4.91 30.34 -1.71
N ASP A 64 -5.55 29.33 -1.13
CA ASP A 64 -5.61 29.18 0.34
C ASP A 64 -4.40 28.38 0.86
N ARG A 65 -3.38 29.10 1.35
CA ARG A 65 -2.05 28.55 1.72
C ARG A 65 -1.91 28.18 3.19
N THR A 66 -2.86 28.56 4.04
CA THR A 66 -2.80 28.36 5.49
C THR A 66 -2.69 26.88 5.89
N TRP A 67 -3.24 26.00 5.06
CA TRP A 67 -3.28 24.55 5.30
C TRP A 67 -1.95 23.85 4.98
N HIS A 68 -1.13 24.40 4.08
CA HIS A 68 0.10 23.74 3.67
C HIS A 68 1.11 23.66 4.80
N VAL A 69 1.26 24.76 5.55
CA VAL A 69 2.16 24.87 6.70
C VAL A 69 1.61 24.08 7.90
N ARG A 70 0.28 24.02 8.05
CA ARG A 70 -0.37 23.31 9.15
C ARG A 70 -0.30 21.78 9.03
N TYR A 71 -0.40 21.26 7.81
CA TYR A 71 -0.51 19.80 7.56
C TYR A 71 0.72 19.19 6.91
N GLN A 72 1.84 19.93 6.84
CA GLN A 72 3.08 19.45 6.21
C GLN A 72 3.56 18.13 6.80
N GLU A 73 3.55 18.02 8.13
CA GLU A 73 3.95 16.80 8.82
C GLU A 73 2.92 15.67 8.66
N GLY A 74 1.63 16.01 8.48
CA GLY A 74 0.54 15.04 8.44
C GLY A 74 0.56 14.14 7.21
N TYR A 75 0.85 14.68 6.02
CA TYR A 75 0.93 13.85 4.81
C TYR A 75 2.23 13.05 4.70
N ASP A 76 3.35 13.54 5.25
CA ASP A 76 4.60 12.79 5.37
C ASP A 76 4.44 11.62 6.36
N TYR A 77 3.67 11.82 7.43
CA TYR A 77 3.28 10.76 8.34
C TYR A 77 2.41 9.70 7.65
N ALA A 78 1.47 10.10 6.78
CA ALA A 78 0.64 9.16 6.02
C ALA A 78 1.46 8.26 5.08
N VAL A 79 2.49 8.80 4.41
CA VAL A 79 3.45 8.01 3.60
C VAL A 79 4.20 7.00 4.47
N THR A 80 4.63 7.45 5.65
CA THR A 80 5.36 6.60 6.62
C THR A 80 4.48 5.48 7.14
N LEU A 81 3.23 5.79 7.52
CA LEU A 81 2.24 4.80 7.95
C LEU A 81 2.01 3.73 6.90
N MET A 82 1.93 4.09 5.62
CA MET A 82 1.73 3.09 4.57
C MET A 82 2.93 2.18 4.35
N THR A 83 4.14 2.70 4.54
CA THR A 83 5.36 1.90 4.53
C THR A 83 5.37 0.93 5.71
N MET A 84 5.00 1.41 6.90
CA MET A 84 4.90 0.62 8.12
C MET A 84 3.82 -0.48 8.02
N LEU A 85 2.66 -0.19 7.41
CA LEU A 85 1.61 -1.19 7.16
C LEU A 85 2.09 -2.31 6.23
N GLY A 86 2.89 -1.98 5.21
CA GLY A 86 3.55 -2.96 4.36
C GLY A 86 4.47 -3.90 5.17
N LEU A 87 5.29 -3.31 6.05
CA LEU A 87 6.22 -4.04 6.93
C LEU A 87 5.47 -4.86 8.00
N ILE A 88 4.35 -4.39 8.53
CA ILE A 88 3.53 -5.16 9.47
C ILE A 88 3.00 -6.44 8.83
N GLY A 89 2.50 -6.38 7.59
CA GLY A 89 2.03 -7.63 6.97
C GLY A 89 3.14 -8.58 6.53
N THR A 90 4.41 -8.14 6.43
CA THR A 90 5.52 -9.10 6.31
C THR A 90 5.73 -9.85 7.62
N VAL A 91 5.67 -9.15 8.76
CA VAL A 91 5.74 -9.78 10.08
C VAL A 91 4.61 -10.79 10.25
N VAL A 92 3.37 -10.44 9.85
CA VAL A 92 2.23 -11.36 9.90
C VAL A 92 2.42 -12.58 8.98
N GLY A 93 2.84 -12.38 7.72
CA GLY A 93 3.06 -13.50 6.79
C GLY A 93 4.20 -14.44 7.24
N PHE A 94 5.27 -13.89 7.83
CA PHE A 94 6.32 -14.71 8.44
C PHE A 94 5.86 -15.41 9.73
N MET A 95 4.99 -14.78 10.53
CA MET A 95 4.38 -15.42 11.69
C MET A 95 3.52 -16.62 11.27
N GLU A 96 2.72 -16.49 10.22
CA GLU A 96 1.92 -17.60 9.67
C GLU A 96 2.82 -18.75 9.21
N LEU A 97 3.87 -18.46 8.45
CA LEU A 97 4.88 -19.43 8.01
C LEU A 97 5.46 -20.23 9.19
N LEU A 98 5.90 -19.55 10.26
CA LEU A 98 6.51 -20.19 11.42
C LEU A 98 5.47 -20.97 12.23
N ALA A 99 4.29 -20.41 12.46
CA ALA A 99 3.23 -21.04 13.26
C ALA A 99 2.82 -22.41 12.70
N THR A 100 2.70 -22.52 11.38
CA THR A 100 2.32 -23.78 10.72
C THR A 100 3.49 -24.74 10.49
N SER A 101 4.71 -24.23 10.26
CA SER A 101 5.87 -25.09 9.97
C SER A 101 6.38 -25.85 11.20
N PHE A 102 6.29 -25.27 12.40
CA PHE A 102 6.73 -25.95 13.63
C PHE A 102 5.78 -27.07 14.08
N GLY A 103 4.51 -27.05 13.66
CA GLY A 103 3.54 -28.11 13.97
C GLY A 103 3.74 -29.38 13.15
N SER A 104 4.25 -29.27 11.91
CA SER A 104 4.34 -30.37 10.95
C SER A 104 5.72 -31.04 10.87
N LEU A 105 6.76 -30.49 11.51
CA LEU A 105 8.14 -31.02 11.40
C LEU A 105 8.49 -32.10 12.44
N ALA A 106 7.54 -32.54 13.27
CA ALA A 106 7.79 -33.44 14.40
C ALA A 106 7.88 -34.93 14.03
N SER A 107 7.58 -35.36 12.80
CA SER A 107 7.76 -36.75 12.38
C SER A 107 8.29 -36.88 10.94
N ALA A 108 9.19 -37.85 10.75
CA ALA A 108 9.98 -38.06 9.54
C ALA A 108 9.19 -38.67 8.37
N ASP A 109 8.03 -38.09 8.06
CA ASP A 109 7.12 -38.57 7.02
C ASP A 109 7.13 -37.66 5.78
N VAL A 110 7.24 -38.25 4.58
CA VAL A 110 7.33 -37.50 3.30
C VAL A 110 6.08 -36.63 3.07
N THR A 111 4.93 -37.06 3.59
CA THR A 111 3.67 -36.30 3.54
C THR A 111 3.75 -35.00 4.35
N GLN A 112 4.36 -35.05 5.54
CA GLN A 112 4.52 -33.87 6.39
C GLN A 112 5.56 -32.89 5.83
N ALA A 113 6.61 -33.41 5.17
CA ALA A 113 7.56 -32.57 4.45
C ALA A 113 6.87 -31.80 3.30
N ARG A 114 5.95 -32.43 2.55
CA ARG A 114 5.17 -31.75 1.50
C ARG A 114 4.22 -30.70 2.07
N GLU A 115 3.59 -30.98 3.21
CA GLU A 115 2.71 -30.04 3.90
C GLU A 115 3.48 -28.82 4.43
N ALA A 116 4.65 -29.04 5.03
CA ALA A 116 5.55 -27.97 5.47
C ALA A 116 6.04 -27.08 4.31
N ILE A 117 6.32 -27.67 3.14
CA ILE A 117 6.67 -26.90 1.94
C ILE A 117 5.47 -26.07 1.44
N GLY A 118 4.26 -26.63 1.51
CA GLY A 118 3.02 -25.93 1.14
C GLY A 118 2.77 -24.71 2.02
N THR A 119 2.91 -24.86 3.34
CA THR A 119 2.71 -23.76 4.31
C THR A 119 3.80 -22.70 4.21
N LEU A 120 5.05 -23.10 3.96
CA LEU A 120 6.17 -22.18 3.70
C LEU A 120 5.93 -21.35 2.43
N THR A 121 5.40 -21.98 1.38
CA THR A 121 5.07 -21.29 0.12
C THR A 121 3.90 -20.32 0.33
N ALA A 122 2.89 -20.69 1.11
CA ALA A 122 1.75 -19.84 1.41
C ALA A 122 2.15 -18.58 2.23
N GLY A 123 2.82 -18.77 3.37
CA GLY A 123 3.19 -17.65 4.25
C GLY A 123 4.18 -16.67 3.60
N SER A 124 5.12 -17.17 2.79
CA SER A 124 6.03 -16.32 2.01
C SER A 124 5.30 -15.54 0.90
N SER A 125 4.31 -16.15 0.24
CA SER A 125 3.47 -15.46 -0.76
C SER A 125 2.71 -14.29 -0.15
N THR A 126 2.05 -14.50 1.00
CA THR A 126 1.32 -13.45 1.73
C THR A 126 2.23 -12.30 2.13
N ALA A 127 3.42 -12.60 2.67
CA ALA A 127 4.40 -11.58 3.05
C ALA A 127 4.88 -10.74 1.85
N LEU A 128 5.20 -11.38 0.72
CA LEU A 128 5.67 -10.70 -0.48
C LEU A 128 4.60 -9.78 -1.08
N VAL A 129 3.35 -10.27 -1.16
CA VAL A 129 2.22 -9.50 -1.67
C VAL A 129 1.98 -8.26 -0.81
N ASN A 130 1.97 -8.38 0.52
CA ASN A 130 1.74 -7.23 1.38
C ASN A 130 2.90 -6.21 1.32
N THR A 131 4.14 -6.68 1.19
CA THR A 131 5.30 -5.81 0.97
C THR A 131 5.14 -4.99 -0.30
N LEU A 132 4.80 -5.65 -1.40
CA LEU A 132 4.69 -5.03 -2.71
C LEU A 132 3.60 -3.96 -2.72
N VAL A 133 2.43 -4.28 -2.16
CA VAL A 133 1.30 -3.34 -2.06
C VAL A 133 1.66 -2.13 -1.20
N GLY A 134 2.28 -2.35 -0.03
CA GLY A 134 2.69 -1.27 0.86
C GLY A 134 3.72 -0.33 0.22
N LEU A 135 4.74 -0.90 -0.44
CA LEU A 135 5.77 -0.11 -1.13
C LEU A 135 5.23 0.65 -2.34
N LEU A 136 4.44 0.00 -3.21
CA LEU A 136 3.85 0.65 -4.38
C LEU A 136 2.92 1.80 -3.97
N GLY A 137 2.11 1.57 -2.94
CA GLY A 137 1.27 2.61 -2.37
C GLY A 137 2.10 3.76 -1.80
N ALA A 138 3.12 3.47 -1.00
CA ALA A 138 3.97 4.49 -0.37
C ALA A 138 4.70 5.34 -1.42
N VAL A 139 5.25 4.73 -2.47
CA VAL A 139 5.86 5.43 -3.60
C VAL A 139 4.83 6.31 -4.32
N GLY A 140 3.65 5.77 -4.60
CA GLY A 140 2.55 6.51 -5.22
C GLY A 140 2.14 7.74 -4.41
N LEU A 141 1.98 7.61 -3.09
CA LEU A 141 1.68 8.73 -2.20
C LEU A 141 2.81 9.75 -2.16
N LYS A 142 4.06 9.29 -2.06
CA LYS A 142 5.23 10.17 -2.00
C LYS A 142 5.34 11.04 -3.26
N LEU A 143 5.03 10.50 -4.43
CA LEU A 143 4.95 11.28 -5.68
C LEU A 143 3.87 12.37 -5.61
N GLN A 144 2.68 12.06 -5.07
CA GLN A 144 1.61 13.04 -4.90
C GLN A 144 2.01 14.16 -3.91
N VAL A 145 2.64 13.79 -2.80
CA VAL A 145 3.16 14.73 -1.78
C VAL A 145 4.26 15.63 -2.36
N ILE A 146 5.20 15.08 -3.14
CA ILE A 146 6.23 15.88 -3.81
C ILE A 146 5.60 16.90 -4.75
N ASN A 147 4.61 16.48 -5.56
CA ASN A 147 3.90 17.41 -6.45
C ASN A 147 3.16 18.51 -5.67
N LEU A 148 2.56 18.16 -4.54
CA LEU A 148 1.91 19.10 -3.62
C LEU A 148 2.94 20.12 -3.07
N ASN A 149 4.08 19.64 -2.54
CA ASN A 149 5.16 20.49 -2.03
C ASN A 149 5.74 21.42 -3.11
N LEU A 150 5.88 20.95 -4.35
CA LEU A 150 6.31 21.76 -5.48
C LEU A 150 5.28 22.85 -5.84
N ALA A 151 3.98 22.54 -5.73
CA ALA A 151 2.92 23.52 -5.91
C ALA A 151 3.02 24.66 -4.88
N ALA A 152 3.31 24.32 -3.62
CA ALA A 152 3.51 25.30 -2.55
C ALA A 152 4.71 26.23 -2.78
N ARG A 153 5.79 25.69 -3.38
CA ARG A 153 7.07 26.40 -3.56
C ARG A 153 7.12 27.33 -4.76
N ARG A 154 6.49 26.97 -5.90
CA ARG A 154 6.51 27.77 -7.15
C ARG A 154 5.79 29.11 -7.07
N GLU A 155 5.12 29.34 -5.97
CA GLU A 155 4.14 30.40 -5.78
C GLU A 155 4.61 31.40 -4.70
N ARG A 156 5.86 31.22 -4.22
CA ARG A 156 6.67 32.23 -3.50
C ARG A 156 7.52 33.00 -4.50
#